data_AF-A0A3S2VQC7-F1
#
_entry.id   AF-A0A3S2VQC7-F1
#
_cell.length_a   1.000
_cell.length_b   1.000
_cell.length_c   1.000
_cell.angle_alpha   90.00
_cell.angle_beta   90.00
_cell.angle_gamma   90.00
#
_symmetry.space_group_name_H-M   'P 1'
#
loop_
_entity.id
_entity.type
_entity.pdbx_description
1 polymer ?
#
loop_
_entity_poly.entity_id
_entity_poly.type
_entity_poly.pdbx_seq_one_letter_code
_entity_poly.pdbx_strand_id
1 'polypeptide(L)'
;MRAALFIISFLFLTAASAHGAPPAECNSHDVRQTSAELIFKYSRCLAENADGEASKKHLLVTDIYVKAWSYSLINKIFFWFSITAAGLVVLWPSASVVLKKRIEEEGSLQWIRSPVLQTTITGLAALSFALYAQYKDQQTSAETLMRDVFFSTKDVEILAQSAAKELARIDRGFNFGSTLDRSDK
;
A
#
# COMPACT_ATOMS: atom_id res chain seq x y z
N MET A 1 40.71 -33.72 -54.72
CA MET A 1 40.58 -33.58 -53.26
C MET A 1 40.97 -32.13 -52.93
N ARG A 2 40.16 -31.06 -52.98
CA ARG A 2 38.74 -30.76 -52.70
C ARG A 2 38.29 -31.21 -51.30
N ALA A 3 37.88 -30.20 -50.52
CA ALA A 3 37.21 -30.22 -49.21
C ALA A 3 38.10 -30.32 -47.96
N ALA A 4 38.77 -29.21 -47.62
CA ALA A 4 39.04 -28.84 -46.23
C ALA A 4 38.79 -27.32 -46.11
N LEU A 5 37.53 -26.96 -46.32
CA LEU A 5 36.98 -25.60 -46.23
C LEU A 5 36.67 -25.30 -44.76
N PHE A 6 37.12 -24.14 -44.28
CA PHE A 6 36.31 -23.19 -43.51
C PHE A 6 35.51 -23.73 -42.31
N ILE A 7 36.15 -24.05 -41.17
CA ILE A 7 35.46 -24.11 -39.86
C ILE A 7 36.38 -23.64 -38.72
N ILE A 8 36.94 -22.42 -38.81
CA ILE A 8 37.62 -21.76 -37.66
C ILE A 8 37.24 -20.26 -37.61
N SER A 9 35.97 -19.93 -37.84
CA SER A 9 35.46 -18.55 -37.69
C SER A 9 33.98 -18.49 -37.32
N PHE A 10 33.54 -19.37 -36.40
CA PHE A 10 32.16 -19.33 -35.88
C PHE A 10 32.11 -19.69 -34.38
N LEU A 11 33.06 -19.16 -33.60
CA LEU A 11 33.12 -19.30 -32.13
C LEU A 11 32.91 -17.95 -31.43
N PHE A 12 32.17 -17.05 -32.09
CA PHE A 12 31.68 -15.78 -31.57
C PHE A 12 30.33 -15.47 -32.23
N LEU A 13 29.26 -16.13 -31.76
CA LEU A 13 27.86 -15.64 -31.76
C LEU A 13 26.94 -16.83 -31.50
N THR A 14 26.51 -16.98 -30.25
CA THR A 14 25.12 -17.22 -29.87
C THR A 14 25.06 -17.20 -28.36
N ALA A 15 25.01 -15.98 -27.82
CA ALA A 15 24.27 -15.72 -26.60
C ALA A 15 22.81 -16.12 -26.85
N ALA A 16 22.45 -17.34 -26.49
CA ALA A 16 21.07 -17.68 -26.19
C ALA A 16 21.01 -17.72 -24.66
N SER A 17 20.73 -16.55 -24.07
CA SER A 17 20.24 -16.46 -22.71
C SER A 17 19.02 -17.37 -22.62
N ALA A 18 19.19 -18.51 -21.94
CA ALA A 18 18.08 -19.33 -21.51
C ALA A 18 17.29 -18.50 -20.48
N HIS A 19 16.39 -17.66 -20.95
CA HIS A 19 15.24 -17.22 -20.17
C HIS A 19 14.37 -18.47 -19.95
N GLY A 20 14.78 -19.32 -19.01
CA GLY A 20 13.99 -20.44 -18.55
C GLY A 20 12.64 -19.90 -18.08
N ALA A 21 11.55 -20.46 -18.60
CA ALA A 21 10.22 -20.13 -18.14
C ALA A 21 10.16 -20.32 -16.62
N PRO A 22 9.59 -19.37 -15.85
CA PRO A 22 9.49 -19.51 -14.40
C PRO A 22 8.66 -20.77 -14.06
N PRO A 23 8.97 -21.45 -12.95
CA PRO A 23 8.29 -22.69 -12.58
C PRO A 23 6.78 -22.47 -12.40
N ALA A 24 5.99 -23.52 -12.63
CA ALA A 24 4.52 -23.48 -12.67
C ALA A 24 3.87 -22.93 -11.39
N GLU A 25 4.55 -22.94 -10.25
CA GLU A 25 4.09 -22.34 -8.98
C GLU A 25 4.06 -20.81 -8.99
N CYS A 26 4.80 -20.16 -9.90
CA CYS A 26 4.81 -18.70 -10.06
C CYS A 26 3.59 -18.17 -10.82
N ASN A 27 2.68 -19.06 -11.20
CA ASN A 27 1.56 -18.79 -12.11
C ASN A 27 0.20 -18.75 -11.39
N SER A 28 0.17 -18.70 -10.04
CA SER A 28 -1.09 -18.51 -9.30
C SER A 28 -1.52 -17.04 -9.31
N HIS A 29 -1.99 -16.59 -10.48
CA HIS A 29 -2.68 -15.30 -10.64
C HIS A 29 -4.08 -15.38 -10.02
N ASP A 30 -4.15 -15.33 -8.70
CA ASP A 30 -5.42 -15.04 -8.03
C ASP A 30 -5.75 -13.55 -8.24
N VAL A 31 -6.80 -13.31 -9.02
CA VAL A 31 -7.25 -11.96 -9.42
C VAL A 31 -7.70 -11.13 -8.21
N ARG A 32 -7.95 -11.75 -7.05
CA ARG A 32 -8.43 -11.05 -5.84
C ARG A 32 -7.30 -10.50 -4.97
N GLN A 33 -6.04 -10.68 -5.35
CA GLN A 33 -4.89 -10.25 -4.56
C GLN A 33 -4.54 -8.78 -4.79
N THR A 34 -3.90 -8.17 -3.80
CA THR A 34 -3.37 -6.82 -3.93
C THR A 34 -2.15 -6.82 -4.85
N SER A 35 -1.86 -5.69 -5.49
CA SER A 35 -0.66 -5.58 -6.34
C SER A 35 0.63 -5.81 -5.54
N ALA A 36 0.70 -5.34 -4.30
CA ALA A 36 1.84 -5.61 -3.41
C ALA A 36 2.06 -7.11 -3.19
N GLU A 37 0.99 -7.86 -2.89
CA GLU A 37 1.06 -9.29 -2.66
C GLU A 37 1.48 -10.06 -3.91
N LEU A 38 0.95 -9.67 -5.09
CA LEU A 38 1.34 -10.26 -6.37
C LEU A 38 2.84 -10.06 -6.65
N ILE A 39 3.34 -8.82 -6.49
CA ILE A 39 4.75 -8.48 -6.71
C ILE A 39 5.64 -9.21 -5.70
N PHE A 40 5.22 -9.29 -4.45
CA PHE A 40 5.94 -10.01 -3.42
C PHE A 40 6.10 -11.50 -3.78
N LYS A 41 5.00 -12.19 -4.10
CA LYS A 41 5.02 -13.60 -4.51
C LYS A 41 5.87 -13.84 -5.76
N TYR A 42 5.74 -12.97 -6.75
CA TYR A 42 6.50 -13.07 -7.98
C TYR A 42 8.00 -12.80 -7.76
N SER A 43 8.35 -11.83 -6.92
CA SER A 43 9.74 -11.54 -6.54
C SER A 43 10.40 -12.68 -5.77
N ARG A 44 9.63 -13.36 -4.91
CA ARG A 44 10.09 -14.54 -4.19
C ARG A 44 10.42 -15.67 -5.15
N CYS A 45 9.51 -15.95 -6.09
CA CYS A 45 9.75 -16.94 -7.13
C CYS A 45 11.02 -16.63 -7.94
N LEU A 46 11.22 -15.37 -8.36
CA LEU A 46 12.43 -15.00 -9.10
C LEU A 46 13.69 -15.19 -8.25
N ALA A 47 13.65 -14.84 -6.96
CA ALA A 47 14.79 -15.04 -6.06
C ALA A 47 15.13 -16.51 -5.80
N GLU A 48 14.15 -17.41 -5.86
CA GLU A 48 14.36 -18.86 -5.72
C GLU A 48 14.98 -19.48 -7.00
N ASN A 49 14.79 -18.84 -8.16
CA ASN A 49 15.20 -19.39 -9.48
C ASN A 49 16.35 -18.63 -10.18
N ALA A 50 16.78 -17.48 -9.65
CA ALA A 50 17.79 -16.63 -10.28
C ALA A 50 18.91 -16.23 -9.31
N ASP A 51 20.04 -15.83 -9.89
CA ASP A 51 21.28 -15.50 -9.17
C ASP A 51 21.13 -14.30 -8.20
N GLY A 52 22.16 -14.10 -7.36
CA GLY A 52 22.13 -13.25 -6.17
C GLY A 52 21.62 -11.80 -6.32
N GLU A 53 21.53 -11.23 -7.52
CA GLU A 53 20.88 -9.93 -7.74
C GLU A 53 19.36 -10.00 -7.51
N ALA A 54 18.68 -11.03 -8.02
CA ALA A 54 17.24 -11.23 -7.82
C ALA A 54 16.90 -11.43 -6.34
N SER A 55 17.77 -12.15 -5.63
CA SER A 55 17.67 -12.33 -4.18
C SER A 55 17.77 -11.00 -3.41
N LYS A 56 18.75 -10.15 -3.76
CA LYS A 56 18.87 -8.81 -3.16
C LYS A 56 17.68 -7.91 -3.47
N LYS A 57 17.16 -7.93 -4.71
CA LYS A 57 15.93 -7.19 -5.07
C LYS A 57 14.72 -7.70 -4.28
N HIS A 58 14.59 -9.01 -4.08
CA HIS A 58 13.53 -9.58 -3.26
C HIS A 58 13.61 -9.11 -1.80
N LEU A 59 14.79 -9.02 -1.21
CA LEU A 59 14.94 -8.46 0.15
C LEU A 59 14.45 -7.01 0.22
N LEU A 60 14.78 -6.18 -0.77
CA LEU A 60 14.32 -4.79 -0.82
C LEU A 60 12.78 -4.70 -1.00
N VAL A 61 12.21 -5.52 -1.88
CA VAL A 61 10.76 -5.61 -2.07
C VAL A 61 10.07 -6.10 -0.79
N THR A 62 10.69 -7.01 -0.05
CA THR A 62 10.15 -7.54 1.21
C THR A 62 10.08 -6.46 2.28
N ASP A 63 11.12 -5.62 2.43
CA ASP A 63 11.10 -4.50 3.38
C ASP A 63 9.96 -3.51 3.07
N ILE A 64 9.82 -3.13 1.78
CA ILE A 64 8.73 -2.24 1.35
C ILE A 64 7.37 -2.91 1.55
N TYR A 65 7.25 -4.21 1.27
CA TYR A 65 6.01 -4.98 1.45
C TYR A 65 5.54 -4.98 2.91
N VAL A 66 6.44 -5.18 3.87
CA VAL A 66 6.11 -5.16 5.30
C VAL A 66 5.50 -3.81 5.69
N LYS A 67 6.07 -2.70 5.18
CA LYS A 67 5.51 -1.36 5.41
C LYS A 67 4.15 -1.17 4.73
N ALA A 68 4.01 -1.58 3.47
CA ALA A 68 2.75 -1.51 2.74
C ALA A 68 1.62 -2.29 3.45
N TRP A 69 1.94 -3.47 3.99
CA TRP A 69 1.02 -4.29 4.77
C TRP A 69 0.61 -3.60 6.08
N SER A 70 1.56 -2.98 6.78
CA SER A 70 1.28 -2.20 7.99
C SER A 70 0.30 -1.06 7.72
N TYR A 71 0.51 -0.28 6.65
CA TYR A 71 -0.43 0.78 6.27
C TYR A 71 -1.81 0.23 5.90
N SER A 72 -1.88 -0.91 5.20
CA SER A 72 -3.14 -1.57 4.86
C SER A 72 -3.93 -1.99 6.10
N LEU A 73 -3.25 -2.52 7.12
CA LEU A 73 -3.88 -2.89 8.39
C LEU A 73 -4.46 -1.66 9.12
N ILE A 74 -3.67 -0.59 9.24
CA ILE A 74 -4.09 0.66 9.88
C ILE A 74 -5.26 1.29 9.12
N ASN A 75 -5.17 1.33 7.79
CA ASN A 75 -6.22 1.82 6.90
C ASN A 75 -7.55 1.05 7.12
N LYS A 76 -7.49 -0.28 7.27
CA LYS A 76 -8.68 -1.11 7.53
C LYS A 76 -9.33 -0.77 8.88
N ILE A 77 -8.54 -0.50 9.92
CA ILE A 77 -9.05 -0.11 11.24
C ILE A 77 -9.75 1.25 11.15
N PHE A 78 -9.11 2.26 10.55
CA PHE A 78 -9.70 3.60 10.43
C PHE A 78 -10.91 3.63 9.49
N PHE A 79 -10.94 2.79 8.46
CA PHE A 79 -12.10 2.62 7.60
C PHE A 79 -13.33 2.18 8.41
N TRP A 80 -13.21 1.10 9.19
CA TRP A 80 -14.31 0.63 10.03
C TRP A 80 -14.73 1.66 11.05
N PHE A 81 -13.76 2.31 11.70
CA PHE A 81 -14.05 3.35 12.66
C PHE A 81 -14.77 4.55 12.02
N SER A 82 -14.38 4.97 10.80
CA SER A 82 -15.06 6.04 10.07
C SER A 82 -16.49 5.65 9.67
N ILE A 83 -16.72 4.40 9.27
CA ILE A 83 -18.07 3.92 8.94
C ILE A 83 -18.95 3.92 10.19
N THR A 84 -18.44 3.40 11.31
CA THR A 84 -19.18 3.39 12.57
C THR A 84 -19.48 4.81 13.05
N ALA A 85 -18.48 5.70 12.99
CA ALA A 85 -18.66 7.09 13.41
C ALA A 85 -19.64 7.85 12.49
N ALA A 86 -19.56 7.66 11.16
CA ALA A 86 -20.52 8.23 10.22
C ALA A 86 -21.94 7.69 10.46
N GLY A 87 -22.07 6.39 10.72
CA GLY A 87 -23.34 5.77 11.12
C GLY A 87 -23.89 6.39 12.40
N LEU A 88 -23.05 6.59 13.42
CA LEU A 88 -23.44 7.27 14.65
C LEU A 88 -23.91 8.70 14.39
N VAL A 89 -23.20 9.49 13.59
CA VAL A 89 -23.59 10.88 13.25
C VAL A 89 -24.98 10.92 12.60
N VAL A 90 -25.27 9.98 11.69
CA VAL A 90 -26.57 9.92 11.00
C VAL A 90 -27.68 9.39 11.92
N LEU A 91 -27.39 8.40 12.76
CA LEU A 91 -28.37 7.78 13.64
C LEU A 91 -28.65 8.63 14.89
N TRP A 92 -27.73 9.49 15.31
CA TRP A 92 -27.86 10.31 16.50
C TRP A 92 -29.11 11.20 16.54
N PRO A 93 -29.40 12.03 15.51
CA PRO A 93 -30.63 12.83 15.50
C PRO A 93 -31.88 11.94 15.54
N SER A 94 -31.89 10.82 14.82
CA SER A 94 -32.99 9.86 14.80
C SER A 94 -33.23 9.23 16.18
N ALA A 95 -32.17 8.86 16.90
CA ALA A 95 -32.24 8.33 18.25
C ALA A 95 -32.87 9.34 19.22
N SER A 96 -32.55 10.64 19.09
CA SER A 96 -33.11 11.70 19.93
C SER A 96 -34.63 11.86 19.79
N VAL A 97 -35.17 11.56 18.59
CA VAL A 97 -36.61 11.64 18.29
C VAL A 97 -37.34 10.39 18.80
N VAL A 98 -36.81 9.20 18.50
CA VAL A 98 -37.44 7.93 18.90
C VAL A 98 -37.45 7.75 20.41
N LEU A 99 -36.38 8.15 21.10
CA LEU A 99 -36.25 8.01 22.55
C LEU A 99 -36.86 9.17 23.35
N LYS A 100 -37.56 10.10 22.70
CA LYS A 100 -38.11 11.30 23.36
C LYS A 100 -38.91 10.99 24.63
N LYS A 101 -39.81 10.00 24.58
CA LYS A 101 -40.64 9.61 25.73
C LYS A 101 -39.81 9.08 26.91
N ARG A 102 -38.83 8.22 26.64
CA ARG A 102 -37.90 7.67 27.66
C ARG A 102 -37.01 8.76 28.27
N ILE A 103 -36.55 9.71 27.45
CA ILE A 103 -35.74 10.84 27.92
C ILE A 103 -36.54 11.73 28.90
N GLU A 104 -37.83 11.92 28.65
CA GLU A 104 -38.72 12.73 29.48
C GLU A 104 -39.12 12.02 30.79
N GLU A 105 -39.32 10.69 30.77
CA GLU A 105 -39.68 9.91 31.95
C GLU A 105 -38.49 9.59 32.88
N GLU A 106 -37.34 9.17 32.35
CA GLU A 106 -36.23 8.66 33.17
C GLU A 106 -35.16 9.71 33.48
N GLY A 107 -35.12 10.86 32.78
CA GLY A 107 -34.19 11.96 33.01
C GLY A 107 -32.69 11.65 32.80
N SER A 108 -32.30 10.38 32.79
CA SER A 108 -30.92 9.88 32.71
C SER A 108 -30.31 9.97 31.30
N LEU A 109 -31.15 10.14 30.27
CA LEU A 109 -30.74 10.19 28.86
C LEU A 109 -30.68 11.61 28.27
N GLN A 110 -30.71 12.66 29.10
CA GLN A 110 -30.64 14.05 28.64
C GLN A 110 -29.36 14.37 27.86
N TRP A 111 -28.26 13.65 28.12
CA TRP A 111 -27.00 13.81 27.41
C TRP A 111 -27.10 13.53 25.90
N ILE A 112 -28.07 12.72 25.44
CA ILE A 112 -28.28 12.46 24.00
C ILE A 112 -28.60 13.75 23.22
N ARG A 113 -29.20 14.75 23.88
CA ARG A 113 -29.50 16.06 23.26
C ARG A 113 -28.34 17.06 23.36
N SER A 114 -27.19 16.66 23.92
CA SER A 114 -26.06 17.56 24.08
C SER A 114 -25.43 17.90 22.73
N PRO A 115 -25.41 19.18 22.32
CA PRO A 115 -24.77 19.60 21.07
C PRO A 115 -23.25 19.38 21.11
N VAL A 116 -22.65 19.38 22.30
CA VAL A 116 -21.22 19.09 22.50
C VAL A 116 -20.92 17.65 22.10
N LEU A 117 -21.73 16.68 22.54
CA LEU A 117 -21.50 15.27 22.18
C LEU A 117 -21.66 15.04 20.67
N GLN A 118 -22.68 15.64 20.04
CA GLN A 118 -22.85 15.55 18.60
C GLN A 118 -21.65 16.12 17.84
N THR A 119 -21.14 17.28 18.26
CA THR A 119 -19.97 17.91 17.64
C THR A 119 -18.71 17.06 17.82
N THR A 120 -18.50 16.49 19.01
CA THR A 120 -17.36 15.60 19.27
C THR A 120 -17.42 14.34 18.42
N ILE A 121 -18.59 13.69 18.31
CA ILE A 121 -18.76 12.49 17.46
C ILE A 121 -18.51 12.84 15.99
N THR A 122 -18.99 13.99 15.53
CA THR A 122 -18.78 14.47 14.16
C THR A 122 -17.31 14.78 13.89
N GLY A 123 -16.65 15.48 14.81
CA GLY A 123 -15.22 15.78 14.71
C GLY A 123 -14.37 14.51 14.72
N LEU A 124 -14.73 13.53 15.54
CA LEU A 124 -14.08 12.23 15.59
C LEU A 124 -14.28 11.46 14.28
N ALA A 125 -15.49 11.46 13.71
CA ALA A 125 -15.78 10.86 12.41
C ALA A 125 -14.92 11.50 11.29
N ALA A 126 -14.85 12.83 11.26
CA ALA A 126 -14.04 13.58 10.30
C ALA A 126 -12.55 13.28 10.45
N LEU A 127 -12.03 13.24 11.69
CA LEU A 127 -10.64 12.90 11.96
C LEU A 127 -10.30 11.48 11.51
N SER A 128 -11.17 10.51 11.77
CA SER A 128 -10.96 9.12 11.35
C SER A 128 -10.99 8.96 9.84
N PHE A 129 -11.86 9.70 9.15
CA PHE A 129 -11.85 9.74 7.70
C PHE A 129 -10.57 10.37 7.14
N ALA A 130 -10.08 11.45 7.75
CA ALA A 130 -8.82 12.08 7.35
C ALA A 130 -7.62 11.12 7.55
N LEU A 131 -7.58 10.38 8.66
CA LEU A 131 -6.56 9.36 8.91
C LEU A 131 -6.66 8.21 7.90
N TYR A 132 -7.87 7.71 7.63
CA TYR A 132 -8.11 6.72 6.58
C TYR A 132 -7.54 7.16 5.23
N ALA A 133 -7.88 8.37 4.77
CA ALA A 133 -7.40 8.90 3.49
C ALA A 133 -5.86 8.98 3.46
N GLN A 134 -5.25 9.48 4.53
CA GLN A 134 -3.80 9.58 4.65
C GLN A 134 -3.09 8.22 4.55
N TYR A 135 -3.55 7.21 5.30
CA TYR A 135 -2.94 5.87 5.26
C TYR A 135 -3.21 5.16 3.95
N LYS A 136 -4.33 5.45 3.28
CA LYS A 136 -4.61 4.94 1.95
C LYS A 136 -3.60 5.45 0.92
N ASP A 137 -3.27 6.74 0.98
CA ASP A 137 -2.26 7.35 0.10
C ASP A 137 -0.85 6.79 0.35
N GLN A 138 -0.49 6.56 1.63
CA GLN A 138 0.78 5.92 1.99
C GLN A 138 0.86 4.48 1.49
N GLN A 139 -0.23 3.70 1.62
CA GLN A 139 -0.31 2.35 1.07
C GLN A 139 -0.08 2.36 -0.45
N THR A 140 -0.78 3.21 -1.19
CA THR A 140 -0.65 3.28 -2.66
C THR A 140 0.73 3.76 -3.09
N SER A 141 1.35 4.67 -2.34
CA SER A 141 2.73 5.12 -2.58
C SER A 141 3.73 3.99 -2.39
N ALA A 142 3.60 3.19 -1.32
CA ALA A 142 4.45 2.03 -1.08
C ALA A 142 4.28 0.95 -2.16
N GLU A 143 3.05 0.65 -2.57
CA GLU A 143 2.77 -0.28 -3.68
C GLU A 143 3.38 0.19 -5.01
N THR A 144 3.37 1.50 -5.26
CA THR A 144 3.98 2.09 -6.46
C THR A 144 5.51 2.01 -6.39
N LEU A 145 6.11 2.25 -5.21
CA LEU A 145 7.54 2.06 -5.00
C LEU A 145 7.95 0.60 -5.19
N MET A 146 7.14 -0.37 -4.73
CA MET A 146 7.39 -1.78 -5.00
C MET A 146 7.41 -2.08 -6.50
N ARG A 147 6.48 -1.53 -7.28
CA ARG A 147 6.48 -1.67 -8.75
C ARG A 147 7.74 -1.08 -9.37
N ASP A 148 8.12 0.13 -8.98
CA ASP A 148 9.31 0.80 -9.50
C ASP A 148 10.59 0.01 -9.19
N VAL A 149 10.76 -0.42 -7.93
CA VAL A 149 11.92 -1.23 -7.51
C VAL A 149 11.96 -2.56 -8.25
N PHE A 150 10.81 -3.21 -8.39
CA PHE A 150 10.74 -4.54 -8.98
C PHE A 150 11.03 -4.54 -10.49
N PHE A 151 10.49 -3.57 -11.24
CA PHE A 151 10.67 -3.48 -12.69
C PHE A 151 11.89 -2.65 -13.12
N SER A 152 12.63 -2.09 -12.16
CA SER A 152 13.80 -1.28 -12.46
C SER A 152 14.99 -2.12 -12.93
N THR A 153 15.63 -1.63 -14.00
CA THR A 153 16.89 -2.15 -14.55
C THR A 153 18.13 -1.56 -13.87
N LYS A 154 17.96 -0.66 -12.89
CA LYS A 154 19.07 -0.05 -12.15
C LYS A 154 19.75 -1.05 -11.22
N ASP A 155 20.99 -0.74 -10.86
CA ASP A 155 21.74 -1.48 -9.85
C ASP A 155 21.02 -1.44 -8.49
N VAL A 156 21.14 -2.55 -7.73
CA VAL A 156 20.45 -2.75 -6.47
C VAL A 156 20.87 -1.74 -5.41
N GLU A 157 22.12 -1.28 -5.39
CA GLU A 157 22.59 -0.30 -4.41
C GLU A 157 21.93 1.06 -4.62
N ILE A 158 21.80 1.48 -5.89
CA ILE A 158 21.11 2.72 -6.27
C ILE A 158 19.62 2.61 -5.91
N LEU A 159 19.02 1.45 -6.17
CA LEU A 159 17.62 1.19 -5.83
C LEU A 159 17.37 1.23 -4.33
N ALA A 160 18.26 0.62 -3.53
CA ALA A 160 18.14 0.63 -2.08
C ALA A 160 18.17 2.04 -1.50
N GLN A 161 19.08 2.89 -1.99
CA GLN A 161 19.16 4.30 -1.57
C GLN A 161 17.91 5.09 -1.97
N SER A 162 17.43 4.89 -3.20
CA SER A 162 16.21 5.54 -3.70
C SER A 162 14.98 5.09 -2.92
N ALA A 163 14.85 3.79 -2.68
CA ALA A 163 13.74 3.21 -1.92
C ALA A 163 13.76 3.67 -0.47
N ALA A 164 14.93 3.73 0.18
CA ALA A 164 15.06 4.25 1.54
C ALA A 164 14.64 5.72 1.63
N LYS A 165 15.02 6.55 0.64
CA LYS A 165 14.63 7.96 0.57
C LYS A 165 13.12 8.13 0.37
N GLU A 166 12.52 7.35 -0.52
CA GLU A 166 11.08 7.40 -0.76
C GLU A 166 10.28 6.85 0.42
N LEU A 167 10.72 5.75 1.04
CA LEU A 167 10.13 5.25 2.28
C LEU A 167 10.20 6.29 3.40
N ALA A 168 11.35 6.94 3.59
CA ALA A 168 11.48 8.02 4.57
C ALA A 168 10.57 9.21 4.26
N ARG A 169 10.27 9.49 2.98
CA ARG A 169 9.29 10.51 2.58
C ARG A 169 7.86 10.08 2.92
N ILE A 170 7.49 8.83 2.66
CA ILE A 170 6.17 8.26 2.96
C ILE A 170 5.93 8.25 4.49
N ASP A 171 6.96 7.91 5.26
CA ASP A 171 6.93 7.85 6.74
C ASP A 171 6.85 9.22 7.42
N ARG A 172 7.17 10.34 6.74
CA ARG A 172 7.09 11.69 7.34
C ARG A 172 5.68 12.11 7.78
N GLY A 173 4.65 11.32 7.50
CA GLY A 173 3.30 11.53 8.03
C GLY A 173 2.63 12.79 7.49
N PHE A 174 1.95 13.54 8.36
CA PHE A 174 1.21 14.75 7.98
C PHE A 174 2.15 15.91 7.69
N ASN A 175 2.27 16.28 6.42
CA ASN A 175 2.93 17.53 6.03
C ASN A 175 1.89 18.63 5.85
N PHE A 176 1.60 19.37 6.92
CA PHE A 176 0.69 20.54 6.86
C PHE A 176 1.26 21.70 6.02
N GLY A 177 2.56 21.65 5.69
CA GLY A 177 3.21 22.69 4.88
C GLY A 177 2.72 22.75 3.44
N SER A 178 2.39 21.62 2.82
CA SER A 178 2.01 21.59 1.39
C SER A 178 0.56 21.98 1.11
N THR A 179 -0.32 22.00 2.11
CA THR A 179 -1.70 22.48 1.98
C THR A 179 -1.85 23.97 2.27
N LEU A 180 -0.96 24.56 3.07
CA LEU A 180 -0.90 26.01 3.31
C LEU A 180 -0.23 26.78 2.16
N ASP A 181 0.71 26.15 1.45
CA ASP A 181 1.46 26.76 0.33
C ASP A 181 0.64 26.89 -0.98
N ARG A 182 -0.61 26.40 -0.98
CA ARG A 182 -1.54 26.52 -2.12
C ARG A 182 -2.41 27.80 -2.07
N SER A 183 -2.15 28.71 -1.11
CA SER A 183 -2.93 29.95 -0.96
C SER A 183 -2.36 31.16 -1.71
N ASP A 184 -1.20 31.05 -2.37
CA ASP A 184 -0.52 32.16 -3.05
C ASP A 184 -0.36 31.98 -4.58
N LYS A 185 -1.32 31.31 -5.24
CA LYS A 185 -1.42 31.29 -6.71
C LYS A 185 -2.84 31.52 -7.20
#